data_AF-A0A254TG45-F1
#
_entry.id   AF-A0A254TG45-F1
#
_cell.length_a   1.000
_cell.length_b   1.000
_cell.length_c   1.000
_cell.angle_alpha   90.00
_cell.angle_beta   90.00
_cell.angle_gamma   90.00
#
_symmetry.space_group_name_H-M   'P 1'
#
loop_
_entity.id
_entity.type
_entity.pdbx_description
1 polymer ?
#
loop_
_entity_poly.entity_id
_entity_poly.type
_entity_poly.pdbx_seq_one_letter_code
_entity_poly.pdbx_strand_id
1 'polypeptide(L)'
;MRSDYFQKFGSGDDEAFEKQRKDAMRTIEAHGKRDAAELAEMNEGERAKWLLWNLHENLEEFRKLEPTLIGQVMCTQLTITDGLSMATEKVGMEKKIELNCRWHLRLAYTPYTNEEAYLIGDGSVDLSVANALPSHPPLQKNQKGYLDSDSSLYPNQLYLYGWVTEPVWEEIKPHLYQPTPNCHTDLVLRDNCLFPVKSGFGFVAGPPGSVGITNLEFRVSSHSMERRSNRRTQTL
;
A
#
# COMPACT_ATOMS: atom_id res chain seq x y z
N MET A 1 22.19 27.34 -16.15
CA MET A 1 22.28 26.58 -14.89
C MET A 1 20.85 26.38 -14.39
N ARG A 2 20.47 25.13 -14.15
CA ARG A 2 19.10 24.69 -13.87
C ARG A 2 18.57 25.34 -12.59
N SER A 3 17.40 25.97 -12.70
CA SER A 3 16.57 26.36 -11.57
C SER A 3 16.00 25.08 -10.98
N ASP A 4 16.55 24.64 -9.86
CA ASP A 4 15.91 23.67 -8.97
C ASP A 4 14.65 24.33 -8.43
N TYR A 5 13.54 24.14 -9.15
CA TYR A 5 12.21 24.34 -8.60
C TYR A 5 12.03 23.31 -7.49
N PHE A 6 12.52 23.66 -6.30
CA PHE A 6 11.91 23.19 -5.09
C PHE A 6 10.43 23.56 -5.19
N GLN A 7 9.60 22.56 -5.47
CA GLN A 7 8.20 22.59 -5.07
C GLN A 7 8.18 22.50 -3.54
N LYS A 8 8.71 23.55 -2.89
CA LYS A 8 8.46 23.88 -1.50
C LYS A 8 6.98 24.19 -1.49
N PHE A 9 6.16 23.22 -1.09
CA PHE A 9 4.87 23.52 -0.51
C PHE A 9 5.11 24.65 0.49
N GLY A 10 4.45 25.79 0.26
CA GLY A 10 4.63 26.96 1.11
C GLY A 10 4.19 26.61 2.52
N SER A 11 4.76 27.23 3.53
CA SER A 11 4.35 27.03 4.93
C SER A 11 2.84 27.22 5.16
N GLY A 12 2.14 27.96 4.28
CA GLY A 12 0.67 28.07 4.27
C GLY A 12 -0.07 26.89 3.63
N ASP A 13 0.52 26.23 2.63
CA ASP A 13 -0.05 25.01 2.03
C ASP A 13 0.04 23.85 3.02
N ASP A 14 1.13 23.79 3.80
CA ASP A 14 1.34 22.78 4.84
C ASP A 14 0.32 22.90 5.99
N GLU A 15 -0.04 24.12 6.42
CA GLU A 15 -1.06 24.35 7.45
C GLU A 15 -2.47 23.96 6.97
N ALA A 16 -2.81 24.30 5.73
CA ALA A 16 -4.09 23.93 5.12
C ALA A 16 -4.20 22.40 4.94
N PHE A 17 -3.11 21.76 4.52
CA PHE A 17 -3.02 20.32 4.38
C PHE A 17 -3.17 19.60 5.72
N GLU A 18 -2.46 20.06 6.76
CA GLU A 18 -2.56 19.48 8.11
C GLU A 18 -3.98 19.66 8.69
N LYS A 19 -4.63 20.80 8.42
CA LYS A 19 -6.04 21.00 8.80
C LYS A 19 -6.95 19.97 8.12
N GLN A 20 -6.83 19.79 6.80
CA GLN A 20 -7.62 18.81 6.05
C GLN A 20 -7.38 17.38 6.54
N ARG A 21 -6.13 17.03 6.83
CA ARG A 21 -5.76 15.73 7.41
C ARG A 21 -6.43 15.51 8.76
N LYS A 22 -6.37 16.50 9.66
CA LYS A 22 -7.03 16.45 10.97
C LYS A 22 -8.53 16.32 10.85
N ASP A 23 -9.14 17.06 9.93
CA ASP A 23 -10.57 16.98 9.67
C ASP A 23 -10.96 15.58 9.15
N ALA A 24 -10.16 14.98 8.25
CA ALA A 24 -10.35 13.59 7.82
C ALA A 24 -10.26 12.61 9.01
N MET A 25 -9.22 12.72 9.85
CA MET A 25 -9.04 11.83 11.00
C MET A 25 -10.17 11.95 12.04
N ARG A 26 -10.74 13.14 12.23
CA ARG A 26 -11.91 13.35 13.12
C ARG A 26 -13.12 12.54 12.67
N THR A 27 -13.33 12.37 11.36
CA THR A 27 -14.49 11.60 10.85
C THR A 27 -14.42 10.11 11.18
N ILE A 28 -13.21 9.59 11.40
CA ILE A 28 -12.96 8.16 11.67
C ILE A 28 -12.48 7.89 13.10
N GLU A 29 -12.38 8.91 13.94
CA GLU A 29 -11.83 8.84 15.31
C GLU A 29 -12.57 7.84 16.21
N ALA A 30 -13.90 7.77 16.09
CA ALA A 30 -14.70 6.82 16.86
C ALA A 30 -14.35 5.36 16.54
N HIS A 31 -13.92 5.07 15.31
CA HIS A 31 -13.46 3.74 14.93
C HIS A 31 -12.03 3.51 15.41
N GLY A 32 -11.13 4.47 15.23
CA GLY A 32 -9.72 4.33 15.59
C GLY A 32 -9.43 4.17 17.09
N LYS A 33 -10.27 4.73 17.96
CA LYS A 33 -10.14 4.60 19.42
C LYS A 33 -10.56 3.23 19.98
N ARG A 34 -11.17 2.37 19.18
CA ARG A 34 -11.56 1.02 19.61
C ARG A 34 -10.32 0.16 19.85
N ASP A 35 -10.43 -0.79 20.77
CA ASP A 35 -9.32 -1.67 21.11
C ASP A 35 -8.98 -2.63 19.95
N ALA A 36 -7.72 -3.04 19.82
CA ALA A 36 -7.31 -4.03 18.84
C ALA A 36 -8.04 -5.38 19.05
N ALA A 37 -8.39 -5.72 20.29
CA ALA A 37 -9.17 -6.91 20.62
C ALA A 37 -10.58 -6.89 19.99
N GLU A 38 -11.12 -5.71 19.67
CA GLU A 38 -12.44 -5.57 19.04
C GLU A 38 -12.39 -5.75 17.51
N LEU A 39 -11.20 -5.88 16.89
CA LEU A 39 -11.06 -5.99 15.44
C LEU A 39 -11.86 -7.14 14.84
N ALA A 40 -11.99 -8.26 15.55
CA ALA A 40 -12.78 -9.40 15.10
C ALA A 40 -14.28 -9.06 14.95
N GLU A 41 -14.80 -8.14 15.76
CA GLU A 41 -16.21 -7.73 15.78
C GLU A 41 -16.49 -6.58 14.79
N MET A 42 -15.45 -5.87 14.37
CA MET A 42 -15.55 -4.81 13.37
C MET A 42 -15.85 -5.38 11.98
N ASN A 43 -16.68 -4.67 11.21
CA ASN A 43 -16.78 -4.95 9.77
C ASN A 43 -15.52 -4.44 9.04
N GLU A 44 -15.35 -4.87 7.78
CA GLU A 44 -14.22 -4.53 6.92
C GLU A 44 -13.94 -3.00 6.88
N GLY A 45 -15.00 -2.20 6.72
CA GLY A 45 -14.92 -0.75 6.71
C GLY A 45 -14.43 -0.13 8.01
N GLU A 46 -14.93 -0.63 9.12
CA GLU A 46 -14.50 -0.19 10.44
C GLU A 46 -13.02 -0.52 10.68
N ARG A 47 -12.55 -1.69 10.22
CA ARG A 47 -11.13 -2.06 10.29
C ARG A 47 -10.26 -1.17 9.41
N ALA A 48 -10.72 -0.78 8.22
CA ALA A 48 -10.01 0.15 7.34
C ALA A 48 -9.83 1.51 8.01
N LYS A 49 -10.92 2.04 8.59
CA LYS A 49 -10.91 3.28 9.36
C LYS A 49 -10.03 3.18 10.60
N TRP A 50 -10.09 2.06 11.32
CA TRP A 50 -9.25 1.79 12.48
C TRP A 50 -7.77 1.79 12.11
N LEU A 51 -7.39 1.12 11.01
CA LEU A 51 -6.02 1.07 10.49
C LEU A 51 -5.50 2.48 10.17
N LEU A 52 -6.25 3.25 9.38
CA LEU A 52 -5.83 4.58 8.95
C LEU A 52 -5.69 5.54 10.13
N TRP A 53 -6.67 5.54 11.04
CA TRP A 53 -6.61 6.39 12.22
C TRP A 53 -5.40 6.04 13.10
N ASN A 54 -5.13 4.75 13.36
CA ASN A 54 -3.99 4.35 14.18
C ASN A 54 -2.64 4.65 13.52
N LEU A 55 -2.53 4.54 12.19
CA LEU A 55 -1.33 4.97 11.46
C LEU A 55 -1.05 6.48 11.58
N HIS A 56 -2.10 7.30 11.67
CA HIS A 56 -1.99 8.76 11.78
C HIS A 56 -1.80 9.26 13.20
N GLU A 57 -2.63 8.78 14.14
CA GLU A 57 -2.76 9.33 15.49
C GLU A 57 -2.11 8.46 16.57
N ASN A 58 -1.83 7.18 16.30
CA ASN A 58 -1.36 6.22 17.31
C ASN A 58 -0.23 5.30 16.82
N LEU A 59 0.65 5.82 15.95
CA LEU A 59 1.62 5.04 15.20
C LEU A 59 2.56 4.19 16.09
N GLU A 60 3.03 4.75 17.20
CA GLU A 60 3.99 4.06 18.08
C GLU A 60 3.37 2.88 18.82
N GLU A 61 2.13 3.00 19.32
CA GLU A 61 1.42 1.87 19.90
C GLU A 61 1.04 0.85 18.83
N PHE A 62 0.61 1.33 17.66
CA PHE A 62 0.26 0.46 16.54
C PHE A 62 1.43 -0.41 16.08
N ARG A 63 2.66 0.15 16.04
CA ARG A 63 3.88 -0.60 15.70
C ARG A 63 4.21 -1.74 16.66
N LYS A 64 3.77 -1.69 17.92
CA LYS A 64 3.94 -2.80 18.87
C LYS A 64 3.14 -4.05 18.47
N LEU A 65 2.17 -3.89 17.56
CA LEU A 65 1.36 -4.97 17.00
C LEU A 65 1.96 -5.54 15.70
N GLU A 66 3.16 -5.08 15.30
CA GLU A 66 3.90 -5.49 14.10
C GLU A 66 2.99 -5.58 12.84
N PRO A 67 2.28 -4.49 12.50
CA PRO A 67 1.24 -4.55 11.48
C PRO A 67 1.83 -4.84 10.10
N THR A 68 1.25 -5.84 9.42
CA THR A 68 1.54 -6.15 8.03
C THR A 68 0.26 -6.01 7.21
N LEU A 69 0.25 -5.10 6.24
CA LEU A 69 -0.84 -4.99 5.27
C LEU A 69 -0.52 -5.85 4.04
N ILE A 70 -1.46 -6.73 3.68
CA ILE A 70 -1.31 -7.71 2.60
C ILE A 70 -2.41 -7.49 1.57
N GLY A 71 -2.03 -7.09 0.36
CA GLY A 71 -2.91 -7.00 -0.79
C GLY A 71 -2.81 -8.27 -1.63
N GLN A 72 -3.75 -9.18 -1.46
CA GLN A 72 -3.84 -10.39 -2.28
C GLN A 72 -4.28 -10.02 -3.69
N VAL A 73 -3.44 -10.23 -4.70
CA VAL A 73 -3.76 -9.86 -6.08
C VAL A 73 -4.78 -10.83 -6.68
N MET A 74 -5.94 -10.31 -7.06
CA MET A 74 -7.06 -11.05 -7.63
C MET A 74 -7.11 -10.94 -9.15
N CYS A 75 -6.76 -9.76 -9.68
CA CYS A 75 -6.75 -9.50 -11.13
C CYS A 75 -5.66 -8.50 -11.46
N THR A 76 -5.06 -8.62 -12.65
CA THR A 76 -3.99 -7.74 -13.14
C THR A 76 -4.35 -7.20 -14.53
N GLN A 77 -4.22 -5.90 -14.71
CA GLN A 77 -4.36 -5.22 -15.99
C GLN A 77 -3.09 -4.41 -16.28
N LEU A 78 -2.54 -4.56 -17.49
CA LEU A 78 -1.41 -3.75 -17.97
C LEU A 78 -1.92 -2.83 -19.08
N THR A 79 -1.71 -1.54 -18.89
CA THR A 79 -1.98 -0.50 -19.89
C THR A 79 -0.66 0.06 -20.39
N ILE A 80 -0.48 0.04 -21.70
CA ILE A 80 0.66 0.65 -22.39
C ILE A 80 0.13 1.81 -23.23
N THR A 81 0.61 3.01 -22.96
CA THR A 81 0.27 4.21 -23.72
C THR A 81 1.52 4.72 -24.42
N ASP A 82 1.47 4.81 -25.74
CA ASP A 82 2.54 5.41 -26.55
C ASP A 82 2.04 6.75 -27.09
N GLY A 83 2.78 7.83 -26.83
CA GLY A 83 2.43 9.14 -27.34
C GLY A 83 3.05 10.30 -26.58
N LEU A 84 2.51 11.50 -26.86
CA LEU A 84 2.86 12.71 -26.13
C LEU A 84 2.13 12.72 -24.79
N SER A 85 2.87 12.62 -23.69
CA SER A 85 2.31 12.81 -22.35
C SER A 85 1.93 14.28 -22.18
N MET A 86 0.63 14.58 -22.05
CA MET A 86 0.16 15.95 -21.78
C MET A 86 0.66 16.51 -20.45
N ALA A 87 1.03 15.64 -19.50
CA ALA A 87 1.54 16.04 -18.19
C ALA A 87 3.01 16.44 -18.20
N THR A 88 3.81 15.83 -19.08
CA THR A 88 5.27 16.06 -19.12
C THR A 88 5.74 16.71 -20.42
N GLU A 89 4.83 16.86 -21.39
CA GLU A 89 5.09 17.30 -22.77
C GLU A 89 6.19 16.48 -23.47
N LYS A 90 6.43 15.26 -22.99
CA LYS A 90 7.43 14.35 -23.55
C LYS A 90 6.73 13.25 -24.34
N VAL A 91 7.30 12.96 -25.50
CA VAL A 91 6.95 11.77 -26.27
C VAL A 91 7.62 10.58 -25.61
N GLY A 92 6.83 9.55 -25.30
CA GLY A 92 7.35 8.34 -24.70
C GLY A 92 6.29 7.27 -24.49
N MET A 93 6.77 6.11 -24.06
CA MET A 93 5.96 4.97 -23.69
C MET A 93 5.73 5.01 -22.17
N GLU A 94 4.47 5.03 -21.75
CA GLU A 94 4.03 4.93 -20.36
C GLU A 94 3.43 3.55 -20.13
N LYS A 95 3.86 2.89 -19.05
CA LYS A 95 3.36 1.58 -18.62
C LYS A 95 2.70 1.74 -17.25
N LYS A 96 1.42 1.37 -17.18
CA LYS A 96 0.64 1.34 -15.94
C LYS A 96 0.14 -0.05 -15.66
N ILE A 97 0.32 -0.49 -14.43
CA ILE A 97 -0.19 -1.76 -13.92
C ILE A 97 -1.31 -1.42 -12.93
N GLU A 98 -2.46 -2.02 -13.12
CA GLU A 98 -3.57 -1.97 -12.19
C GLU A 98 -3.78 -3.38 -11.64
N LEU A 99 -3.66 -3.52 -10.32
CA LEU A 99 -3.92 -4.77 -9.60
C LEU A 99 -5.18 -4.59 -8.79
N ASN A 100 -6.18 -5.43 -9.01
CA ASN A 100 -7.32 -5.52 -8.09
C ASN A 100 -6.92 -6.44 -6.94
N CYS A 101 -7.05 -5.96 -5.72
CA CYS A 101 -6.56 -6.62 -4.53
C CYS A 101 -7.64 -6.81 -3.48
N ARG A 102 -7.48 -7.86 -2.68
CA ARG A 102 -8.17 -8.03 -1.40
C ARG A 102 -7.19 -7.78 -0.25
N TRP A 103 -7.51 -6.81 0.59
CA TRP A 103 -6.63 -6.33 1.64
C TRP A 103 -6.87 -7.01 2.98
N HIS A 104 -5.78 -7.49 3.58
CA HIS A 104 -5.78 -8.10 4.90
C HIS A 104 -4.79 -7.36 5.81
N LEU A 105 -5.21 -7.04 7.03
CA LEU A 105 -4.33 -6.58 8.09
C LEU A 105 -3.92 -7.78 8.91
N ARG A 106 -2.65 -8.09 8.94
CA ARG A 106 -2.09 -9.06 9.87
C ARG A 106 -1.40 -8.35 11.02
N LEU A 107 -1.74 -8.74 12.24
CA LEU A 107 -1.11 -8.26 13.47
C LEU A 107 -0.38 -9.43 14.13
N ALA A 108 0.86 -9.21 14.57
CA ALA A 108 1.64 -10.17 15.33
C ALA A 108 1.85 -9.64 16.75
N TYR A 109 1.37 -10.41 17.73
CA TYR A 109 1.53 -10.06 19.14
C TYR A 109 2.82 -10.67 19.67
N THR A 110 3.86 -9.86 19.81
CA THR A 110 5.19 -10.26 20.32
C THR A 110 5.14 -11.07 21.64
N PRO A 111 4.20 -10.86 22.59
CA PRO A 111 4.12 -11.68 23.80
C PRO A 111 3.38 -13.02 23.66
N TYR A 112 2.59 -13.24 22.61
CA TYR A 112 1.60 -14.33 22.58
C TYR A 112 1.76 -15.32 21.41
N THR A 113 2.68 -15.12 20.47
CA THR A 113 2.87 -15.99 19.27
C THR A 113 1.60 -16.21 18.44
N ASN A 114 0.56 -15.40 18.67
CA ASN A 114 -0.64 -15.41 17.85
C ASN A 114 -0.46 -14.36 16.74
N GLU A 115 -0.52 -14.83 15.51
CA GLU A 115 -0.73 -13.99 14.33
C GLU A 115 -2.22 -14.05 14.00
N GLU A 116 -2.87 -12.88 13.93
CA GLU A 116 -4.25 -12.77 13.48
C GLU A 116 -4.30 -11.93 12.20
N ALA A 117 -5.11 -12.40 11.24
CA ALA A 117 -5.33 -11.71 9.97
C ALA A 117 -6.79 -11.30 9.85
N TYR A 118 -7.03 -10.02 9.62
CA TYR A 118 -8.36 -9.44 9.48
C TYR A 118 -8.55 -8.92 8.06
N LEU A 119 -9.64 -9.31 7.42
CA LEU A 119 -10.06 -8.74 6.14
C LEU A 119 -10.47 -7.27 6.34
N ILE A 120 -9.91 -6.37 5.53
CA ILE A 120 -10.16 -4.92 5.57
C ILE A 120 -11.04 -4.46 4.40
N GLY A 121 -11.07 -5.21 3.30
CA GLY A 121 -11.90 -4.93 2.14
C GLY A 121 -11.18 -5.19 0.83
N ASP A 122 -11.83 -4.83 -0.27
CA ASP A 122 -11.26 -4.88 -1.61
C ASP A 122 -10.60 -3.54 -1.97
N GLY A 123 -9.90 -3.47 -3.09
CA GLY A 123 -9.28 -2.22 -3.55
C GLY A 123 -8.41 -2.42 -4.78
N SER A 124 -7.63 -1.39 -5.12
CA SER A 124 -6.69 -1.48 -6.24
C SER A 124 -5.29 -0.96 -5.91
N VAL A 125 -4.32 -1.41 -6.69
CA VAL A 125 -2.94 -0.96 -6.67
C VAL A 125 -2.60 -0.47 -8.08
N ASP A 126 -2.40 0.84 -8.20
CA ASP A 126 -2.05 1.50 -9.45
C ASP A 126 -0.56 1.83 -9.43
N LEU A 127 0.20 1.12 -10.25
CA LEU A 127 1.66 1.25 -10.33
C LEU A 127 2.09 1.79 -11.67
N SER A 128 2.90 2.84 -11.65
CA SER A 128 3.67 3.26 -12.82
C SER A 128 4.96 2.45 -12.93
N VAL A 129 5.30 1.97 -14.13
CA VAL A 129 6.59 1.31 -14.38
C VAL A 129 7.55 2.33 -14.97
N ALA A 130 8.61 2.65 -14.22
CA ALA A 130 9.58 3.66 -14.62
C ALA A 130 10.97 3.41 -14.01
N ASN A 131 12.03 3.74 -14.75
CA ASN A 131 13.41 3.63 -14.24
C ASN A 131 13.84 4.82 -13.36
N ALA A 132 12.99 5.83 -13.24
CA ALA A 132 13.16 7.00 -12.39
C ALA A 132 11.82 7.37 -11.75
N LEU A 133 11.85 8.22 -10.72
CA LEU A 133 10.64 8.69 -10.04
C LEU A 133 9.66 9.28 -11.07
N PRO A 134 8.43 8.72 -11.21
CA PRO A 134 7.48 9.20 -12.20
C PRO A 134 6.89 10.55 -11.76
N SER A 135 6.37 11.32 -12.72
CA SER A 135 5.65 12.57 -12.45
C SER A 135 4.25 12.34 -11.89
N HIS A 136 3.66 11.17 -12.16
CA HIS A 136 2.36 10.74 -11.65
C HIS A 136 2.44 9.28 -11.19
N PRO A 137 1.91 8.94 -9.99
CA PRO A 137 1.36 9.85 -8.98
C PRO A 137 2.44 10.81 -8.42
N PRO A 138 2.07 11.96 -7.82
CA PRO A 138 3.04 12.88 -7.21
C PRO A 138 3.66 12.23 -5.97
N LEU A 139 4.98 12.03 -6.00
CA LEU A 139 5.72 11.34 -4.94
C LEU A 139 6.96 12.15 -4.53
N GLN A 140 7.34 12.06 -3.26
CA GLN A 140 8.60 12.63 -2.77
C GLN A 140 9.78 11.68 -2.99
N LYS A 141 11.00 12.20 -2.84
CA LYS A 141 12.21 11.38 -2.89
C LYS A 141 12.16 10.31 -1.79
N ASN A 142 12.48 9.07 -2.14
CA ASN A 142 12.42 7.87 -1.29
C ASN A 142 11.00 7.36 -0.96
N GLN A 143 9.96 7.94 -1.57
CA GLN A 143 8.61 7.41 -1.49
C GLN A 143 8.34 6.46 -2.67
N LYS A 144 7.77 5.30 -2.38
CA LYS A 144 7.33 4.31 -3.37
C LYS A 144 5.86 4.40 -3.72
N GLY A 145 5.05 4.93 -2.82
CA GLY A 145 3.65 5.18 -3.08
C GLY A 145 2.96 5.82 -1.89
N TYR A 146 1.64 5.90 -1.95
CA TYR A 146 0.78 6.18 -0.81
C TYR A 146 -0.50 5.34 -0.90
N LEU A 147 -1.04 5.01 0.25
CA LEU A 147 -2.37 4.44 0.44
C LEU A 147 -3.37 5.56 0.64
N ASP A 148 -4.51 5.43 0.01
CA ASP A 148 -5.66 6.29 0.20
C ASP A 148 -6.90 5.44 0.46
N SER A 149 -7.88 5.99 1.17
CA SER A 149 -9.21 5.40 1.27
C SER A 149 -10.21 6.41 0.76
N ASP A 150 -10.96 6.06 -0.28
CA ASP A 150 -12.08 6.89 -0.69
C ASP A 150 -13.24 6.70 0.31
N SER A 151 -13.19 7.48 1.39
CA SER A 151 -14.23 7.48 2.42
C SER A 151 -15.58 7.99 1.92
N SER A 152 -15.66 8.57 0.71
CA SER A 152 -16.81 9.31 0.22
C SER A 152 -17.64 8.57 -0.83
N LEU A 153 -17.00 7.85 -1.77
CA LEU A 153 -17.70 7.17 -2.86
C LEU A 153 -17.81 5.66 -2.64
N TYR A 154 -16.79 5.04 -2.03
CA TYR A 154 -16.72 3.59 -1.83
C TYR A 154 -16.19 3.26 -0.44
N PRO A 155 -17.06 3.21 0.60
CA PRO A 155 -16.62 2.81 1.92
C PRO A 155 -16.00 1.42 1.83
N ASN A 156 -14.86 1.24 2.50
CA ASN A 156 -14.14 -0.05 2.61
C ASN A 156 -13.25 -0.38 1.40
N GLN A 157 -12.91 0.59 0.56
CA GLN A 157 -11.89 0.42 -0.48
C GLN A 157 -10.57 1.08 -0.09
N LEU A 158 -9.48 0.34 -0.29
CA LEU A 158 -8.11 0.83 -0.10
C LEU A 158 -7.39 0.88 -1.45
N TYR A 159 -6.91 2.06 -1.79
CA TYR A 159 -6.18 2.30 -3.04
C TYR A 159 -4.72 2.55 -2.74
N LEU A 160 -3.83 1.92 -3.51
CA LEU A 160 -2.40 2.15 -3.45
C LEU A 160 -1.95 2.77 -4.76
N TYR A 161 -1.43 3.99 -4.69
CA TYR A 161 -0.81 4.65 -5.85
C TYR A 161 0.70 4.63 -5.68
N GLY A 162 1.42 4.07 -6.64
CA GLY A 162 2.86 3.90 -6.50
C GLY A 162 3.61 3.68 -7.81
N TRP A 163 4.85 3.20 -7.68
CA TRP A 163 5.69 2.91 -8.83
C TRP A 163 6.71 1.80 -8.55
N VAL A 164 7.05 1.09 -9.62
CA VAL A 164 8.08 0.05 -9.65
C VAL A 164 9.06 0.32 -10.78
N THR A 165 10.25 -0.26 -10.68
CA THR A 165 11.24 -0.18 -11.75
C THR A 165 10.96 -1.23 -12.82
N GLU A 166 11.46 -1.01 -14.04
CA GLU A 166 11.32 -1.98 -15.13
C GLU A 166 11.89 -3.37 -14.76
N PRO A 167 13.06 -3.50 -14.09
CA PRO A 167 13.54 -4.81 -13.66
C PRO A 167 12.62 -5.52 -12.68
N VAL A 168 12.03 -4.79 -11.72
CA VAL A 168 11.06 -5.37 -10.77
C VAL A 168 9.82 -5.84 -11.52
N TRP A 169 9.34 -5.04 -12.49
CA TRP A 169 8.19 -5.43 -13.31
C TRP A 169 8.45 -6.72 -14.09
N GLU A 170 9.58 -6.83 -14.79
CA GLU A 170 9.90 -8.03 -15.57
C GLU A 170 10.08 -9.28 -14.69
N GLU A 171 10.47 -9.13 -13.43
CA GLU A 171 10.53 -10.22 -12.46
C GLU A 171 9.15 -10.68 -11.98
N ILE A 172 8.24 -9.76 -11.66
CA ILE A 172 6.90 -10.10 -11.10
C ILE A 172 5.88 -10.48 -12.17
N LYS A 173 6.01 -9.93 -13.37
CA LYS A 173 5.04 -10.09 -14.48
C LYS A 173 4.70 -11.55 -14.78
N PRO A 174 5.65 -12.51 -14.89
CA PRO A 174 5.31 -13.91 -15.15
C PRO A 174 4.39 -14.52 -14.09
N HIS A 175 4.52 -14.08 -12.83
CA HIS A 175 3.74 -14.60 -11.70
C HIS A 175 2.33 -14.01 -11.63
N LEU A 176 2.18 -12.73 -11.99
CA LEU A 176 0.87 -12.06 -12.02
C LEU A 176 -0.04 -12.57 -13.15
N TYR A 177 0.54 -13.02 -14.26
CA TYR A 177 -0.20 -13.60 -15.39
C TYR A 177 -0.24 -15.12 -15.38
N GLN A 178 0.26 -15.77 -14.31
CA GLN A 178 0.29 -17.22 -14.24
C GLN A 178 -1.14 -17.76 -13.96
N PRO A 179 -1.74 -18.55 -14.87
CA PRO A 179 -3.11 -19.03 -14.72
C PRO A 179 -3.25 -20.21 -13.73
N THR A 180 -2.25 -20.42 -12.87
CA THR A 180 -2.21 -21.60 -11.99
C THR A 180 -3.04 -21.32 -10.74
N PRO A 181 -4.11 -22.09 -10.47
CA PRO A 181 -5.03 -21.79 -9.37
C PRO A 181 -4.43 -21.91 -7.96
N ASN A 182 -3.23 -22.50 -7.84
CA ASN A 182 -2.53 -22.70 -6.57
C ASN A 182 -1.39 -21.69 -6.34
N CYS A 183 -1.15 -20.79 -7.29
CA CYS A 183 -0.18 -19.71 -7.15
C CYS A 183 -0.94 -18.41 -6.95
N HIS A 184 -0.62 -17.68 -5.88
CA HIS A 184 -1.07 -16.30 -5.74
C HIS A 184 0.13 -15.39 -5.54
N THR A 185 -0.05 -14.13 -5.93
CA THR A 185 0.94 -13.08 -5.70
C THR A 185 0.33 -12.10 -4.71
N ASP A 186 1.06 -11.83 -3.63
CA ASP A 186 0.67 -10.88 -2.61
C ASP A 186 1.58 -9.65 -2.69
N LEU A 187 0.97 -8.47 -2.50
CA LEU A 187 1.68 -7.25 -2.20
C LEU A 187 1.75 -7.10 -0.68
N VAL A 188 2.96 -7.02 -0.13
CA VAL A 188 3.19 -6.96 1.31
C VAL A 188 3.80 -5.63 1.70
N LEU A 189 3.15 -4.96 2.64
CA LEU A 189 3.60 -3.73 3.29
C LEU A 189 3.80 -4.02 4.77
N ARG A 190 5.05 -3.96 5.21
CA ARG A 190 5.41 -4.14 6.62
C ARG A 190 5.26 -2.82 7.39
N ASP A 191 5.24 -2.92 8.70
CA ASP A 191 5.13 -1.80 9.63
C ASP A 191 6.15 -0.68 9.36
N ASN A 192 7.40 -1.05 9.08
CA ASN A 192 8.49 -0.13 8.80
C ASN A 192 8.42 0.51 7.41
N CYS A 193 7.43 0.13 6.59
CA CYS A 193 7.19 0.67 5.26
C CYS A 193 6.06 1.72 5.25
N LEU A 194 5.23 1.77 6.30
CA LEU A 194 4.02 2.59 6.39
C LEU A 194 4.23 3.81 7.29
N PHE A 195 3.94 5.01 6.76
CA PHE A 195 4.11 6.26 7.50
C PHE A 195 2.99 7.26 7.15
N PRO A 196 2.43 8.01 8.11
CA PRO A 196 1.40 8.99 7.81
C PRO A 196 1.96 10.15 6.96
N VAL A 197 1.16 10.64 6.00
CA VAL A 197 1.48 11.87 5.26
C VAL A 197 1.08 13.07 6.12
N LYS A 198 2.02 13.62 6.89
CA LYS A 198 1.80 14.80 7.75
C LYS A 198 3.00 15.74 7.80
N SER A 199 2.74 16.97 8.23
CA SER A 199 3.79 17.94 8.55
C SER A 199 4.75 17.35 9.61
N GLY A 200 6.06 17.37 9.32
CA GLY A 200 7.10 16.70 10.13
C GLY A 200 7.65 15.41 9.53
N PHE A 201 6.88 14.70 8.69
CA PHE A 201 7.40 13.63 7.82
C PHE A 201 7.71 14.22 6.44
N GLY A 202 8.77 15.04 6.37
CA GLY A 202 9.15 15.80 5.17
C GLY A 202 9.57 14.98 3.94
N PHE A 203 9.33 13.67 3.92
CA PHE A 203 9.64 12.77 2.81
C PHE A 203 8.40 12.11 2.19
N VAL A 204 7.19 12.52 2.56
CA VAL A 204 5.95 11.87 2.10
C VAL A 204 5.01 12.88 1.43
N ALA A 205 4.53 12.56 0.23
CA ALA A 205 3.47 13.26 -0.50
C ALA A 205 2.23 12.37 -0.64
N GLY A 206 1.07 13.00 -0.78
CA GLY A 206 -0.21 12.33 -1.00
C GLY A 206 -1.38 13.25 -0.64
N PRO A 207 -2.63 12.85 -0.92
CA PRO A 207 -3.81 13.58 -0.45
C PRO A 207 -3.88 13.66 1.08
N PRO A 208 -4.60 14.63 1.66
CA PRO A 208 -4.82 14.67 3.11
C PRO A 208 -5.47 13.36 3.60
N GLY A 209 -4.89 12.75 4.63
CA GLY A 209 -5.38 11.47 5.18
C GLY A 209 -4.77 10.21 4.56
N SER A 210 -4.01 10.35 3.47
CA SER A 210 -3.24 9.23 2.91
C SER A 210 -2.12 8.76 3.83
N VAL A 211 -1.60 7.56 3.57
CA VAL A 211 -0.44 6.96 4.26
C VAL A 211 0.67 6.72 3.24
N GLY A 212 1.83 7.30 3.44
CA GLY A 212 3.00 7.07 2.62
C GLY A 212 3.59 5.68 2.75
N ILE A 213 4.17 5.21 1.65
CA ILE A 213 4.84 3.93 1.54
C ILE A 213 6.28 4.16 1.07
N THR A 214 7.25 3.59 1.77
CA THR A 214 8.68 3.66 1.40
C THR A 214 9.18 2.44 0.64
N ASN A 215 8.48 1.31 0.75
CA ASN A 215 8.84 0.07 0.06
C ASN A 215 7.63 -0.79 -0.28
N LEU A 216 7.72 -1.56 -1.36
CA LEU A 216 6.71 -2.50 -1.84
C LEU A 216 7.37 -3.86 -2.03
N GLU A 217 6.89 -4.88 -1.33
CA GLU A 217 7.40 -6.25 -1.46
C GLU A 217 6.37 -7.12 -2.19
N PHE A 218 6.73 -7.72 -3.31
CA PHE A 218 5.91 -8.73 -3.98
C PHE A 218 6.33 -10.11 -3.48
N ARG A 219 5.36 -10.90 -3.01
CA ARG A 219 5.58 -12.29 -2.59
C ARG A 219 4.78 -13.22 -3.47
N VAL A 220 5.46 -14.23 -3.99
CA VAL A 220 4.83 -15.29 -4.77
C VAL A 220 4.75 -16.52 -3.89
N SER A 221 3.53 -16.96 -3.61
CA SER A 221 3.24 -18.16 -2.83
C SER A 221 2.68 -19.22 -3.77
N SER A 222 3.41 -20.32 -3.94
CA SER A 222 2.90 -21.51 -4.61
C SER A 222 2.48 -22.52 -3.54
N HIS A 223 1.19 -22.80 -3.42
CA HIS A 223 0.74 -24.02 -2.74
C HIS A 223 1.01 -25.22 -3.63
N SER A 224 2.29 -25.59 -3.78
CA SER A 224 2.63 -26.93 -4.23
C SER A 224 2.42 -27.90 -3.04
N MET A 225 2.01 -29.13 -3.32
CA MET A 225 1.83 -30.19 -2.32
C MET A 225 3.15 -30.58 -1.62
N GLU A 226 3.75 -29.72 -0.80
CA GLU A 226 4.92 -30.04 0.05
C GLU A 226 4.58 -30.98 1.23
N ARG A 227 3.40 -31.60 1.23
CA ARG A 227 3.06 -32.68 2.17
C ARG A 227 3.42 -34.10 1.69
N ARG A 228 4.11 -34.29 0.55
CA ARG A 228 4.34 -35.66 0.03
C ARG A 228 5.76 -36.17 -0.24
N SER A 229 6.85 -35.42 -0.03
CA SER A 229 8.19 -35.93 -0.40
C SER A 229 9.22 -36.17 0.72
N ASN A 230 8.93 -35.92 1.99
CA ASN A 230 9.93 -36.15 3.07
C ASN A 230 9.72 -37.42 3.91
N ARG A 231 8.97 -38.42 3.40
CA ARG A 231 8.81 -39.72 4.10
C ARG A 231 9.31 -40.97 3.36
N ARG A 232 10.08 -40.82 2.29
CA ARG A 232 10.70 -41.97 1.60
C ARG A 232 12.04 -41.59 0.99
N THR A 233 13.08 -41.48 1.82
CA THR A 233 14.46 -41.88 1.51
C THR A 233 15.35 -41.60 2.72
N GLN A 234 15.36 -42.53 3.68
CA GLN A 234 16.54 -42.84 4.51
C GLN A 234 16.29 -44.20 5.17
N THR A 235 16.33 -45.24 4.34
CA THR A 235 16.67 -46.60 4.74
C THR A 235 17.47 -47.15 3.58
N LEU A 236 18.80 -47.09 3.73
CA LEU A 236 19.77 -48.12 3.37
C LEU A 236 21.01 -47.87 4.23
#